data_AF-A0A1T4LV86-F1
#
_entry.id   AF-A0A1T4LV86-F1
#
_cell.length_a   1.000
_cell.length_b   1.000
_cell.length_c   1.000
_cell.angle_alpha   90.00
_cell.angle_beta   90.00
_cell.angle_gamma   90.00
#
_symmetry.space_group_name_H-M   'P 1'
#
loop_
_entity.id
_entity.type
_entity.pdbx_description
1 polymer ?
#
loop_
_entity_poly.entity_id
_entity_poly.type
_entity_poly.pdbx_seq_one_letter_code
_entity_poly.pdbx_strand_id
1 'polypeptide(L)'
;MVSELAAKNEAAQKLNAIFAKYGKSIVSASYAAESSLIESLLADFDKDEAKESAKALDGVPEILSQIREAQDAFYRVSDEYTAANAVKANSATSFKKPLMPLINEKLVPYLTAMKMANEAVFGYFHANAEKEIARINETVSRRSVKLEKADVE
;
A
#
# COMPACT_ATOMS: atom_id res chain seq x y z
N MET A 1 3.90 48.41 -28.02
CA MET A 1 2.63 47.67 -27.84
C MET A 1 2.47 46.49 -28.80
N VAL A 2 2.60 46.65 -30.13
CA VAL A 2 2.44 45.51 -31.07
C VAL A 2 3.55 44.44 -30.93
N SER A 3 4.78 44.85 -30.62
CA SER A 3 5.93 43.94 -30.43
C SER A 3 5.85 43.07 -29.17
N GLU A 4 5.27 43.61 -28.10
CA GLU A 4 5.17 42.94 -26.79
C GLU A 4 4.11 41.84 -26.80
N LEU A 5 2.98 42.09 -27.47
CA LEU A 5 1.93 41.08 -27.66
C LEU A 5 2.40 39.94 -28.58
N ALA A 6 3.20 40.26 -29.61
CA ALA A 6 3.79 39.24 -30.49
C ALA A 6 4.74 38.31 -29.72
N ALA A 7 5.58 38.86 -28.84
CA ALA A 7 6.48 38.08 -28.00
C ALA A 7 5.73 37.18 -26.99
N LYS A 8 4.67 37.69 -26.34
CA LYS A 8 3.81 36.88 -25.46
C LYS A 8 3.09 35.75 -26.24
N ASN A 9 2.63 36.01 -27.46
CA ASN A 9 2.01 34.98 -28.30
C ASN A 9 3.00 33.87 -28.68
N GLU A 10 4.23 34.21 -29.01
CA GLU A 10 5.27 33.22 -29.32
C GLU A 10 5.62 32.36 -28.10
N ALA A 11 5.77 32.99 -26.93
CA ALA A 11 5.97 32.29 -25.66
C ALA A 11 4.79 31.33 -25.37
N ALA A 12 3.55 31.79 -25.54
CA ALA A 12 2.35 30.98 -25.33
C ALA A 12 2.28 29.77 -26.27
N GLN A 13 2.66 29.94 -27.55
CA GLN A 13 2.70 28.83 -28.50
C GLN A 13 3.73 27.77 -28.11
N LYS A 14 4.91 28.18 -27.64
CA LYS A 14 5.96 27.27 -27.16
C LYS A 14 5.47 26.45 -25.96
N LEU A 15 4.89 27.11 -24.96
CA LEU A 15 4.37 26.42 -23.77
C LEU A 15 3.17 25.53 -24.08
N ASN A 16 2.28 25.96 -24.98
CA ASN A 16 1.14 25.15 -25.40
C ASN A 16 1.59 23.89 -26.17
N ALA A 17 2.66 23.98 -26.97
CA ALA A 17 3.23 22.81 -27.63
C ALA A 17 3.77 21.78 -26.63
N ILE A 18 4.37 22.24 -25.52
CA ILE A 18 4.78 21.35 -24.42
C ILE A 18 3.54 20.73 -23.78
N PHE A 19 2.54 21.54 -23.39
CA PHE A 19 1.31 21.06 -22.76
C PHE A 19 0.57 20.03 -23.63
N ALA A 20 0.47 20.26 -24.95
CA ALA A 20 -0.21 19.38 -25.87
C ALA A 20 0.38 17.96 -25.94
N LYS A 21 1.67 17.77 -25.62
CA LYS A 21 2.30 16.44 -25.57
C LYS A 21 1.76 15.57 -24.42
N TYR A 22 1.35 16.19 -23.32
CA TYR A 22 1.04 15.48 -22.07
C TYR A 22 -0.43 15.64 -21.64
N GLY A 23 -1.02 16.81 -21.84
CA GLY A 23 -2.27 17.23 -21.19
C GLY A 23 -3.45 16.29 -21.42
N LYS A 24 -3.62 15.75 -22.65
CA LYS A 24 -4.70 14.79 -22.94
C LYS A 24 -4.46 13.44 -22.26
N SER A 25 -3.21 13.00 -22.21
CA SER A 25 -2.82 11.69 -21.67
C SER A 25 -2.96 11.65 -20.15
N ILE A 26 -2.65 12.76 -19.46
CA ILE A 26 -2.75 12.89 -18.00
C ILE A 26 -4.15 12.55 -17.50
N VAL A 27 -5.20 13.13 -18.11
CA VAL A 27 -6.60 12.99 -17.63
C VAL A 27 -7.17 11.58 -17.81
N SER A 28 -6.58 10.77 -18.70
CA SER A 28 -7.04 9.40 -18.99
C SER A 28 -6.15 8.30 -18.39
N ALA A 29 -5.06 8.67 -17.71
CA ALA A 29 -4.06 7.74 -17.21
C ALA A 29 -4.43 7.17 -15.85
N SER A 30 -3.81 6.04 -15.48
CA SER A 30 -3.80 5.58 -14.09
C SER A 30 -2.90 6.49 -13.25
N TYR A 31 -3.11 6.56 -11.93
CA TYR A 31 -2.33 7.44 -11.04
C TYR A 31 -0.79 7.34 -11.19
N ALA A 32 -0.27 6.13 -11.43
CA ALA A 32 1.16 5.91 -11.65
C ALA A 32 1.65 6.50 -12.99
N ALA A 33 0.86 6.31 -14.05
CA ALA A 33 1.16 6.87 -15.37
C ALA A 33 0.92 8.39 -15.39
N GLU A 34 -0.11 8.87 -14.71
CA GLU A 34 -0.42 10.29 -14.51
C GLU A 34 0.75 11.00 -13.84
N SER A 35 1.23 10.50 -12.70
CA SER A 35 2.39 11.05 -11.98
C SER A 35 3.63 11.12 -12.88
N SER A 36 3.88 10.06 -13.67
CA SER A 36 5.02 10.02 -14.59
C SER A 36 4.91 11.06 -15.71
N LEU A 37 3.69 11.29 -16.23
CA LEU A 37 3.42 12.30 -17.24
C LEU A 37 3.52 13.72 -16.68
N ILE A 38 3.05 13.95 -15.45
CA ILE A 38 3.17 15.24 -14.75
C ILE A 38 4.64 15.57 -14.48
N GLU A 39 5.45 14.61 -14.02
CA GLU A 39 6.90 14.83 -13.84
C GLU A 39 7.60 15.14 -15.17
N SER A 40 7.22 14.45 -16.24
CA SER A 40 7.76 14.72 -17.58
C SER A 40 7.36 16.11 -18.09
N LEU A 41 6.11 16.51 -17.85
CA LEU A 41 5.59 17.85 -18.16
C LEU A 41 6.40 18.91 -17.40
N LEU A 42 6.51 18.79 -16.07
CA LEU A 42 7.24 19.74 -15.24
C LEU A 42 8.72 19.83 -15.67
N ALA A 43 9.35 18.71 -16.02
CA ALA A 43 10.73 18.69 -16.53
C ALA A 43 10.88 19.41 -17.88
N ASP A 44 9.93 19.24 -18.81
CA ASP A 44 9.94 19.95 -20.09
C ASP A 44 9.73 21.47 -19.90
N PHE A 45 8.92 21.87 -18.91
CA PHE A 45 8.74 23.28 -18.52
C PHE A 45 9.94 23.87 -17.78
N ASP A 46 10.80 23.03 -17.19
CA ASP A 46 11.98 23.45 -16.44
C ASP A 46 13.20 23.75 -17.34
N LYS A 47 13.11 23.46 -18.64
CA LYS A 47 14.13 23.80 -19.65
C LYS A 47 14.25 25.32 -19.81
N ASP A 48 15.46 25.82 -20.01
CA ASP A 48 15.76 27.27 -20.00
C ASP A 48 14.85 28.08 -20.94
N GLU A 49 14.64 27.64 -22.18
CA GLU A 49 13.77 28.30 -23.15
C GLU A 49 12.29 28.33 -22.71
N ALA A 50 11.83 27.28 -22.04
CA ALA A 50 10.47 27.17 -21.53
C ALA A 50 10.29 28.00 -20.24
N LYS A 51 11.30 28.03 -19.36
CA LYS A 51 11.33 28.89 -18.17
C LYS A 51 11.26 30.36 -18.50
N GLU A 52 12.01 30.81 -19.51
CA GLU A 52 11.95 32.21 -19.97
C GLU A 52 10.57 32.54 -20.54
N SER A 53 10.02 31.64 -21.36
CA SER A 53 8.67 31.77 -21.92
C SER A 53 7.58 31.79 -20.82
N ALA A 54 7.72 30.98 -19.77
CA ALA A 54 6.81 30.93 -18.63
C ALA A 54 6.83 32.21 -17.81
N LYS A 55 8.01 32.80 -17.57
CA LYS A 55 8.14 34.10 -16.88
C LYS A 55 7.53 35.26 -17.67
N ALA A 56 7.48 35.16 -19.00
CA ALA A 56 6.88 36.17 -19.86
C ALA A 56 5.33 36.16 -19.84
N LEU A 57 4.71 35.10 -19.29
CA LEU A 57 3.28 34.92 -19.22
C LEU A 57 2.79 34.97 -17.77
N ASP A 58 1.92 35.94 -17.52
CA ASP A 58 1.35 36.16 -16.20
C ASP A 58 0.52 34.92 -15.76
N GLY A 59 0.78 34.40 -14.55
CA GLY A 59 0.04 33.28 -13.97
C GLY A 59 0.58 31.88 -14.29
N VAL A 60 1.44 31.73 -15.31
CA VAL A 60 2.00 30.41 -15.66
C VAL A 60 2.98 29.89 -14.59
N PRO A 61 3.90 30.69 -14.04
CA PRO A 61 4.78 30.24 -12.97
C PRO A 61 4.01 29.75 -11.73
N GLU A 62 2.95 30.46 -11.36
CA GLU A 62 2.10 30.12 -10.22
C GLU A 62 1.37 28.79 -10.43
N ILE A 63 0.84 28.56 -11.63
CA ILE A 63 0.18 27.29 -11.98
C ILE A 63 1.17 26.13 -11.93
N LEU A 64 2.39 26.31 -12.45
CA LEU A 64 3.43 25.27 -12.40
C LEU A 64 3.84 24.94 -10.96
N SER A 65 3.92 25.95 -10.08
CA SER A 65 4.16 25.74 -8.65
C SER A 65 3.03 24.92 -8.01
N GLN A 66 1.78 25.27 -8.29
CA GLN A 66 0.61 24.54 -7.76
C GLN A 66 0.60 23.08 -8.22
N ILE A 67 0.98 22.80 -9.48
CA ILE A 67 1.08 21.42 -9.98
C ILE A 67 2.17 20.65 -9.23
N ARG A 68 3.36 21.26 -9.00
CA ARG A 68 4.44 20.62 -8.24
C ARG A 68 4.01 20.34 -6.80
N GLU A 69 3.40 21.31 -6.13
CA GLU A 69 2.90 21.13 -4.75
C GLU A 69 1.86 20.01 -4.65
N ALA A 70 0.94 19.92 -5.61
CA ALA A 70 -0.06 18.86 -5.67
C ALA A 70 0.58 17.48 -5.88
N GLN A 71 1.59 17.38 -6.76
CA GLN A 71 2.32 16.15 -7.02
C GLN A 71 3.12 15.68 -5.80
N ASP A 72 3.80 16.61 -5.12
CA ASP A 72 4.55 16.32 -3.89
C ASP A 72 3.61 15.87 -2.76
N ALA A 73 2.45 16.51 -2.62
CA ALA A 73 1.42 16.11 -1.66
C ALA A 73 0.87 14.71 -1.96
N PHE A 74 0.66 14.38 -3.24
CA PHE A 74 0.24 13.04 -3.67
C PHE A 74 1.30 11.99 -3.31
N TYR A 75 2.58 12.25 -3.60
CA TYR A 75 3.66 11.33 -3.25
C TYR A 75 3.74 11.10 -1.74
N ARG A 76 3.66 12.16 -0.93
CA ARG A 76 3.64 12.03 0.53
C ARG A 76 2.52 11.11 1.01
N VAL A 77 1.29 11.33 0.53
CA VAL A 77 0.13 10.51 0.93
C VAL A 77 0.26 9.07 0.41
N SER A 78 0.78 8.87 -0.80
CA SER A 78 1.03 7.54 -1.38
C SER A 78 2.08 6.76 -0.59
N ASP A 79 3.15 7.42 -0.18
CA ASP A 79 4.22 6.83 0.63
C ASP A 79 3.71 6.47 2.03
N GLU A 80 2.94 7.36 2.67
CA GLU A 80 2.28 7.09 3.96
C GLU A 80 1.33 5.88 3.85
N TYR A 81 0.50 5.83 2.81
CA TYR A 81 -0.40 4.70 2.56
C TYR A 81 0.37 3.40 2.33
N THR A 82 1.45 3.45 1.56
CA THR A 82 2.29 2.28 1.27
C THR A 82 3.00 1.81 2.53
N ALA A 83 3.55 2.72 3.33
CA ALA A 83 4.18 2.39 4.60
C ALA A 83 3.18 1.76 5.59
N ALA A 84 1.98 2.33 5.71
CA ALA A 84 0.91 1.78 6.55
C ALA A 84 0.49 0.37 6.10
N ASN A 85 0.44 0.12 4.79
CA ASN A 85 0.07 -1.19 4.23
C ASN A 85 1.22 -2.21 4.16
N ALA A 86 2.47 -1.75 4.14
CA ALA A 86 3.63 -2.61 4.30
C ALA A 86 3.65 -3.23 5.70
N VAL A 87 3.13 -2.52 6.71
CA VAL A 87 2.79 -3.05 8.03
C VAL A 87 1.45 -3.79 8.00
N LYS A 88 1.23 -4.68 7.01
CA LYS A 88 0.34 -5.84 7.20
C LYS A 88 1.01 -6.74 8.23
N ALA A 89 0.87 -6.34 9.50
CA ALA A 89 1.31 -7.07 10.67
C ALA A 89 0.95 -8.54 10.48
N ASN A 90 1.96 -9.40 10.69
CA ASN A 90 1.87 -10.85 10.75
C ASN A 90 0.43 -11.36 10.86
N SER A 91 -0.11 -11.87 9.75
CA SER A 91 -1.46 -12.43 9.74
C SER A 91 -1.56 -13.62 10.70
N ALA A 92 -2.77 -13.94 11.19
CA ALA A 92 -3.00 -15.16 11.96
C ALA A 92 -2.43 -16.42 11.26
N THR A 93 -2.46 -16.44 9.92
CA THR A 93 -1.84 -17.48 9.09
C THR A 93 -0.32 -17.51 9.19
N SER A 94 0.34 -16.35 9.23
CA SER A 94 1.79 -16.25 9.36
C SER A 94 2.31 -16.78 10.70
N PHE A 95 1.52 -16.66 11.78
CA PHE A 95 1.84 -17.25 13.09
C PHE A 95 1.43 -18.72 13.20
N LYS A 96 0.30 -19.11 12.61
CA LYS A 96 -0.19 -20.50 12.66
C LYS A 96 0.82 -21.47 12.05
N LYS A 97 1.44 -21.12 10.92
CA LYS A 97 2.39 -21.98 10.19
C LYS A 97 3.59 -22.44 11.05
N PRO A 98 4.35 -21.56 11.71
CA PRO A 98 5.46 -21.97 12.57
C PRO A 98 5.00 -22.54 13.92
N LEU A 99 3.89 -22.06 14.49
CA LEU A 99 3.47 -22.49 15.83
C LEU A 99 2.84 -23.88 15.86
N MET A 100 2.10 -24.28 14.83
CA MET A 100 1.42 -25.58 14.84
C MET A 100 2.38 -26.77 14.93
N PRO A 101 3.46 -26.85 14.14
CA PRO A 101 4.45 -27.91 14.29
C PRO A 101 5.12 -27.89 15.67
N LEU A 102 5.47 -26.72 16.20
CA LEU A 102 6.07 -26.61 17.53
C LEU A 102 5.14 -27.13 18.64
N ILE A 103 3.84 -26.81 18.56
CA ILE A 103 2.85 -27.28 19.52
C ILE A 103 2.69 -28.81 19.41
N ASN A 104 2.47 -29.32 18.20
CA ASN A 104 2.14 -30.74 17.99
C ASN A 104 3.34 -31.67 18.16
N GLU A 105 4.52 -31.26 17.72
CA GLU A 105 5.71 -32.13 17.65
C GLU A 105 6.63 -31.96 18.84
N LYS A 106 6.57 -30.81 19.55
CA LYS A 106 7.45 -30.55 20.69
C LYS A 106 6.69 -30.39 21.99
N LEU A 107 5.77 -29.44 22.04
CA LEU A 107 5.10 -29.08 23.30
C LEU A 107 4.24 -30.22 23.84
N VAL A 108 3.32 -30.76 23.04
CA VAL A 108 2.42 -31.84 23.47
C VAL A 108 3.22 -33.09 23.86
N PRO A 109 4.16 -33.61 23.04
CA PRO A 109 4.96 -34.78 23.41
C PRO A 109 5.81 -34.56 24.66
N TYR A 110 6.38 -33.36 24.83
CA TYR A 110 7.14 -33.01 26.03
C TYR A 110 6.28 -33.03 27.29
N LEU A 111 5.09 -32.43 27.24
CA LEU A 111 4.17 -32.45 28.38
C LEU A 111 3.74 -33.87 28.73
N THR A 112 3.48 -34.72 27.74
CA THR A 112 3.18 -36.14 27.96
C THR A 112 4.33 -36.86 28.65
N ALA A 113 5.56 -36.67 28.16
CA ALA A 113 6.76 -37.28 28.76
C ALA A 113 7.00 -36.78 30.19
N MET A 114 6.83 -35.48 30.45
CA MET A 114 7.02 -34.89 31.78
C MET A 114 5.94 -35.33 32.77
N LYS A 115 4.70 -35.50 32.32
CA LYS A 115 3.64 -36.12 33.13
C LYS A 115 4.04 -37.54 33.53
N MET A 116 4.57 -38.35 32.60
CA MET A 116 5.01 -39.72 32.90
C MET A 116 6.21 -39.75 33.86
N ALA A 117 7.14 -38.80 33.74
CA ALA A 117 8.33 -38.73 34.57
C ALA A 117 8.05 -38.20 35.98
N ASN A 118 7.14 -37.23 36.12
CA ASN A 118 6.78 -36.64 37.41
C ASN A 118 5.34 -36.09 37.40
N GLU A 119 4.39 -37.00 37.63
CA GLU A 119 2.97 -36.68 37.61
C GLU A 119 2.58 -35.67 38.69
N ALA A 120 3.21 -35.73 39.87
CA ALA A 120 2.93 -34.81 40.98
C ALA A 120 3.18 -33.34 40.62
N VAL A 121 4.16 -33.08 39.75
CA VAL A 121 4.52 -31.71 39.32
C VAL A 121 3.81 -31.30 38.03
N PHE A 122 3.71 -32.20 37.04
CA PHE A 122 3.26 -31.85 35.69
C PHE A 122 1.83 -32.31 35.35
N GLY A 123 1.22 -33.17 36.17
CA GLY A 123 -0.09 -33.76 35.92
C GLY A 123 -1.21 -32.72 35.77
N TYR A 124 -1.22 -31.71 36.65
CA TYR A 124 -2.22 -30.63 36.60
C TYR A 124 -2.11 -29.79 35.32
N PHE A 125 -0.89 -29.42 34.94
CA PHE A 125 -0.66 -28.61 33.74
C PHE A 125 -1.01 -29.38 32.47
N HIS A 126 -0.61 -30.66 32.37
CA HIS A 126 -0.99 -31.52 31.27
C HIS A 126 -2.51 -31.67 31.13
N ALA A 127 -3.23 -31.89 32.24
CA ALA A 127 -4.69 -32.06 32.20
C ALA A 127 -5.40 -30.80 31.69
N ASN A 128 -4.90 -29.62 32.06
CA ASN A 128 -5.43 -28.34 31.55
C ASN A 128 -5.12 -28.14 30.06
N ALA A 129 -3.91 -28.50 29.62
CA ALA A 129 -3.55 -28.41 28.20
C ALA A 129 -4.45 -29.31 27.32
N GLU A 130 -4.68 -30.56 27.73
CA GLU A 130 -5.60 -31.49 27.06
C GLU A 130 -7.03 -30.93 26.99
N LYS A 131 -7.52 -30.37 28.10
CA LYS A 131 -8.86 -29.76 28.15
C LYS A 131 -9.00 -28.60 27.16
N GLU A 132 -7.99 -27.74 27.05
CA GLU A 132 -8.00 -26.63 26.11
C GLU A 132 -7.90 -27.10 24.64
N ILE A 133 -7.07 -28.11 24.36
CA ILE A 133 -6.99 -28.73 23.03
C ILE A 133 -8.34 -29.31 22.63
N ALA A 134 -8.98 -30.08 23.52
CA ALA A 134 -10.31 -30.65 23.28
C ALA A 134 -11.37 -29.58 23.01
N ARG A 135 -11.40 -28.51 23.83
CA ARG A 135 -12.33 -27.38 23.66
C ARG A 135 -12.17 -26.69 22.30
N ILE A 136 -10.93 -26.50 21.85
CA ILE A 136 -10.63 -25.88 20.55
C ILE A 136 -11.05 -26.82 19.42
N ASN A 137 -10.72 -28.12 19.50
CA ASN A 137 -11.09 -29.12 18.49
C ASN A 137 -12.61 -29.23 18.32
N GLU A 138 -13.38 -29.24 19.41
CA GLU A 138 -14.84 -29.19 19.35
C GLU A 138 -15.35 -27.93 18.64
N THR A 139 -14.73 -26.78 18.93
CA THR A 139 -15.13 -25.50 18.32
C THR A 139 -14.85 -25.48 16.82
N VAL A 140 -13.74 -26.08 16.37
CA VAL A 140 -13.43 -26.26 14.94
C VAL A 140 -14.44 -27.21 14.30
N SER A 141 -14.72 -28.36 14.91
CA SER A 141 -15.69 -29.34 14.41
C SER A 141 -17.08 -28.73 14.23
N ARG A 142 -17.58 -27.97 15.21
CA ARG A 142 -18.86 -27.25 15.13
C ARG A 142 -18.92 -26.24 13.99
N ARG A 143 -17.79 -25.58 13.65
CA ARG A 143 -17.72 -24.65 12.51
C ARG A 143 -17.76 -25.37 11.17
N SER A 144 -17.05 -26.51 11.05
CA SER A 144 -17.04 -27.32 9.81
C SER A 144 -18.45 -27.84 9.46
N VAL A 145 -19.18 -28.34 10.44
CA VAL A 145 -20.56 -28.85 10.27
C VAL A 145 -21.53 -27.73 9.84
N LYS A 146 -21.30 -26.49 10.28
CA LYS A 146 -22.14 -25.35 9.91
C LYS A 146 -21.91 -24.90 8.45
N LEU A 147 -20.68 -25.02 7.95
CA LEU A 147 -20.35 -24.72 6.56
C LEU A 147 -20.93 -25.79 5.61
N GLU A 148 -20.81 -27.07 5.98
CA GLU A 148 -21.32 -28.19 5.19
C GLU A 148 -22.86 -28.18 5.04
N LYS A 149 -23.59 -27.67 6.04
CA LYS A 149 -25.05 -27.48 5.94
C LYS A 149 -25.47 -26.29 5.07
N ALA A 150 -24.61 -25.28 4.93
CA ALA A 150 -24.89 -24.09 4.11
C ALA A 150 -24.66 -24.35 2.61
N ASP A 151 -23.88 -25.38 2.25
CA ASP A 151 -23.63 -25.80 0.87
C ASP A 151 -24.66 -26.84 0.37
N VAL A 152 -25.61 -27.27 1.21
CA VAL A 152 -26.63 -28.31 0.92
C VAL A 152 -28.07 -27.75 0.90
N GLU A 153 -28.27 -26.48 1.28
CA GLU A 153 -29.53 -25.72 1.09
C GLU A 153 -29.43 -24.76 -0.12
#